data_AF-A0A8J5MGQ7-F1
#
_entry.id   AF-A0A8J5MGQ7-F1
#
_cell.length_a   1.000
_cell.length_b   1.000
_cell.length_c   1.000
_cell.angle_alpha   90.00
_cell.angle_beta   90.00
_cell.angle_gamma   90.00
#
_symmetry.space_group_name_H-M   'P 1'
#
loop_
_entity.id
_entity.type
_entity.pdbx_description
1 polymer ?
#
loop_
_entity_poly.entity_id
_entity_poly.type
_entity_poly.pdbx_seq_one_letter_code
_entity_poly.pdbx_strand_id
1 'polypeptide(L)'
;MKLWYLIVGTRTDAMSVNVEPSDDVSDLLAAIKASNPFTFAGIDDIMVKLYLATQNDGEWFDADAPQTTALMEGDKATVDAICQTDLNQQDLLEQHFHSLETRKIHLLVRSVDAVWCLIVGDTDRDCFAVVVKTAASVHGLQKAIKKELFDSNPFIRAIALQLYEAKNANDEWLARSAPEVNKVREITW
;
A
#
# COMPACT_ATOMS: atom_id res chain seq x y z
N MET A 1 20.75 8.39 -8.29
CA MET A 1 19.82 8.79 -9.37
C MET A 1 18.76 9.74 -8.84
N LYS A 2 18.09 10.50 -9.71
CA LYS A 2 16.99 11.40 -9.35
C LYS A 2 15.69 10.84 -9.92
N LEU A 3 14.75 10.49 -9.07
CA LEU A 3 13.44 9.95 -9.46
C LEU A 3 12.37 11.01 -9.26
N TRP A 4 11.58 11.24 -10.31
CA TRP A 4 10.40 12.09 -10.23
C TRP A 4 9.17 11.26 -9.89
N TYR A 5 8.36 11.72 -8.95
CA TYR A 5 7.19 11.01 -8.48
C TYR A 5 6.01 11.94 -8.29
N LEU A 6 4.81 11.37 -8.36
CA LEU A 6 3.55 12.05 -8.10
C LEU A 6 2.83 11.39 -6.94
N ILE A 7 2.33 12.17 -5.98
CA ILE A 7 1.43 11.66 -4.95
C ILE A 7 0.00 11.75 -5.48
N VAL A 8 -0.65 10.60 -5.59
CA VAL A 8 -2.01 10.49 -6.15
C VAL A 8 -3.01 11.09 -5.17
N GLY A 9 -3.91 11.94 -5.67
CA GLY A 9 -5.02 12.52 -4.89
C GLY A 9 -4.67 13.71 -3.99
N THR A 10 -3.45 14.24 -4.02
CA THR A 10 -3.03 15.36 -3.15
C THR A 10 -3.03 16.73 -3.85
N ARG A 11 -3.36 16.80 -5.14
CA ARG A 11 -3.26 18.03 -5.97
C ARG A 11 -1.91 18.75 -5.89
N THR A 12 -0.85 18.02 -5.52
CA THR A 12 0.53 18.50 -5.49
C THR A 12 1.22 18.15 -6.81
N ASP A 13 1.98 19.11 -7.36
CA ASP A 13 2.78 18.87 -8.55
C ASP A 13 3.80 17.74 -8.35
N ALA A 14 4.32 17.20 -9.45
CA ALA A 14 5.35 16.18 -9.41
C ALA A 14 6.61 16.67 -8.68
N MET A 15 7.12 15.84 -7.79
CA MET A 15 8.28 16.11 -6.96
C MET A 15 9.41 15.16 -7.34
N SER A 16 10.59 15.36 -6.74
CA SER A 16 11.74 14.49 -6.99
C SER A 16 12.46 14.10 -5.71
N VAL A 17 12.98 12.87 -5.70
CA VAL A 17 13.81 12.33 -4.63
C VAL A 17 15.14 11.84 -5.21
N ASN A 18 16.22 11.98 -4.45
CA ASN A 18 17.52 11.41 -4.79
C ASN A 18 17.70 10.11 -4.01
N VAL A 19 18.10 9.05 -4.72
CA VAL A 19 18.31 7.69 -4.19
C VAL A 19 19.50 7.04 -4.89
N GLU A 20 20.07 5.98 -4.34
CA GLU A 20 21.15 5.22 -4.97
C GLU A 20 20.57 4.09 -5.85
N PRO A 21 21.22 3.70 -6.97
CA PRO A 21 20.75 2.58 -7.78
C PRO A 21 20.72 1.24 -7.03
N SER A 22 21.58 1.08 -6.03
CA SER A 22 21.67 -0.08 -5.16
C SER A 22 20.62 -0.10 -4.04
N ASP A 23 19.88 0.99 -3.85
CA ASP A 23 18.77 1.02 -2.89
C ASP A 23 17.66 0.06 -3.37
N ASP A 24 16.84 -0.40 -2.45
CA ASP A 24 15.61 -1.11 -2.79
C ASP A 24 14.38 -0.17 -2.80
N VAL A 25 13.22 -0.71 -3.18
CA VAL A 25 11.95 0.02 -3.20
C VAL A 25 11.51 0.45 -1.79
N SER A 26 11.91 -0.27 -0.74
CA SER A 26 11.65 0.10 0.66
C SER A 26 12.40 1.38 1.03
N ASP A 27 13.69 1.45 0.69
CA ASP A 27 14.54 2.62 0.91
C ASP A 27 13.99 3.85 0.15
N LEU A 28 13.53 3.64 -1.09
CA LEU A 28 12.86 4.68 -1.88
C LEU A 28 11.59 5.20 -1.18
N LEU A 29 10.74 4.31 -0.67
CA LEU A 29 9.54 4.70 0.07
C LEU A 29 9.91 5.53 1.31
N ALA A 30 10.92 5.10 2.08
CA ALA A 30 11.39 5.83 3.24
C ALA A 30 11.87 7.25 2.86
N ALA A 31 12.64 7.37 1.78
CA ALA A 31 13.13 8.66 1.26
C ALA A 31 11.98 9.60 0.82
N ILE A 32 10.95 9.06 0.17
CA ILE A 32 9.74 9.82 -0.22
C ILE A 32 8.99 10.29 1.03
N LYS A 33 8.76 9.43 2.03
CA LYS A 33 8.06 9.83 3.27
C LYS A 33 8.84 10.89 4.04
N ALA A 34 10.17 10.74 4.15
CA ALA A 34 11.03 11.72 4.79
C ALA A 34 10.98 13.10 4.10
N SER A 35 10.80 13.11 2.78
CA SER A 35 10.64 14.33 1.99
C SER A 35 9.23 14.96 2.12
N ASN A 36 8.24 14.23 2.64
CA ASN A 36 6.83 14.65 2.74
C ASN A 36 6.22 14.30 4.10
N PRO A 37 6.81 14.75 5.22
CA PRO A 37 6.46 14.27 6.56
C PRO A 37 5.00 14.60 6.94
N PHE A 38 4.46 15.73 6.48
CA PHE A 38 3.09 16.13 6.76
C PHE A 38 2.07 15.31 5.97
N THR A 39 2.38 14.97 4.71
CA THR A 39 1.49 14.18 3.84
C THR A 39 1.34 12.75 4.35
N PHE A 40 2.41 12.18 4.92
CA PHE A 40 2.43 10.79 5.39
C PHE A 40 2.40 10.66 6.93
N ALA A 41 2.04 11.72 7.64
CA ALA A 41 1.96 11.69 9.10
C ALA A 41 0.91 10.65 9.56
N GLY A 42 1.36 9.65 10.33
CA GLY A 42 0.49 8.59 10.84
C GLY A 42 0.05 7.54 9.80
N ILE A 43 0.63 7.55 8.60
CA ILE A 43 0.38 6.52 7.57
C ILE A 43 1.47 5.46 7.65
N ASP A 44 1.07 4.21 7.86
CA ASP A 44 1.98 3.07 7.87
C ASP A 44 2.51 2.75 6.47
N ASP A 45 3.74 2.25 6.36
CA ASP A 45 4.41 1.98 5.07
C ASP A 45 3.61 0.99 4.21
N ILE A 46 2.94 0.02 4.82
CA ILE A 46 2.10 -0.96 4.13
C ILE A 46 0.88 -0.33 3.42
N MET A 47 0.44 0.85 3.88
CA MET A 47 -0.64 1.61 3.26
C MET A 47 -0.13 2.51 2.12
N VAL A 48 1.17 2.59 1.89
CA VAL A 48 1.73 3.38 0.78
C VAL A 48 2.26 2.44 -0.27
N LYS A 49 1.69 2.53 -1.48
CA LYS A 49 2.05 1.71 -2.62
C LYS A 49 2.74 2.57 -3.69
N LEU A 50 3.83 2.04 -4.22
CA LEU A 50 4.60 2.65 -5.29
C LEU A 50 4.31 1.93 -6.60
N TYR A 51 4.01 2.67 -7.65
CA TYR A 51 3.74 2.13 -8.99
C TYR A 51 4.64 2.81 -10.00
N LEU A 52 4.99 2.09 -11.08
CA LEU A 52 5.62 2.72 -12.23
C LEU A 52 4.62 3.66 -12.92
N ALA A 53 5.09 4.85 -13.24
CA ALA A 53 4.31 5.87 -13.93
C ALA A 53 4.42 5.68 -15.46
N THR A 54 4.10 4.49 -15.95
CA THR A 54 4.15 4.15 -17.38
C THR A 54 2.76 4.04 -18.00
N GLN A 55 2.67 4.42 -19.26
CA GLN A 55 1.53 4.19 -20.14
C GLN A 55 1.48 2.72 -20.58
N ASN A 56 0.39 2.34 -21.26
CA ASN A 56 0.18 0.96 -21.74
C ASN A 56 1.21 0.51 -22.79
N ASP A 57 1.87 1.45 -23.46
CA ASP A 57 2.96 1.22 -24.40
C ASP A 57 4.34 1.16 -23.72
N GLY A 58 4.40 1.37 -22.41
CA GLY A 58 5.63 1.38 -21.61
C GLY A 58 6.30 2.74 -21.49
N GLU A 59 5.77 3.79 -22.12
CA GLU A 59 6.34 5.14 -22.05
C GLU A 59 6.01 5.83 -20.73
N TRP A 60 6.94 6.62 -20.19
CA TRP A 60 6.70 7.36 -18.95
C TRP A 60 5.70 8.51 -19.14
N PHE A 61 4.92 8.82 -18.10
CA PHE A 61 4.01 9.97 -18.13
C PHE A 61 4.77 11.30 -18.18
N ASP A 62 4.32 12.22 -19.03
CA ASP A 62 4.73 13.62 -18.94
C ASP A 62 4.09 14.28 -17.73
N ALA A 63 4.85 15.14 -17.05
CA ALA A 63 4.34 15.91 -15.92
C ALA A 63 3.12 16.79 -16.31
N ASP A 64 3.06 17.22 -17.57
CA ASP A 64 1.99 18.09 -18.08
C ASP A 64 0.86 17.33 -18.80
N ALA A 65 0.87 16.00 -18.77
CA ALA A 65 -0.14 15.19 -19.43
C ALA A 65 -1.51 15.30 -18.72
N PRO A 66 -2.65 15.25 -19.46
CA PRO A 66 -3.98 15.25 -18.84
C PRO A 66 -4.20 14.16 -17.80
N GLN A 67 -3.57 13.00 -17.99
CA GLN A 67 -3.61 11.88 -17.06
C GLN A 67 -2.97 12.23 -15.72
N THR A 68 -1.90 13.05 -15.72
CA THR A 68 -1.24 13.53 -14.49
C THR A 68 -2.19 14.37 -13.66
N THR A 69 -2.93 15.29 -14.28
CA THR A 69 -3.97 16.08 -13.59
C THR A 69 -5.07 15.18 -13.01
N ALA A 70 -5.55 14.19 -13.77
CA ALA A 70 -6.55 13.25 -13.28
C ALA A 70 -6.03 12.40 -12.09
N LEU A 71 -4.77 11.98 -12.11
CA LEU A 71 -4.11 11.30 -10.99
C LEU A 71 -3.96 12.20 -9.77
N MET A 72 -3.61 13.48 -9.96
CA MET A 72 -3.54 14.49 -8.89
C MET A 72 -4.90 14.72 -8.21
N GLU A 73 -5.97 14.66 -8.99
CA GLU A 73 -7.35 14.77 -8.50
C GLU A 73 -7.87 13.47 -7.86
N GLY A 74 -7.15 12.36 -8.03
CA GLY A 74 -7.57 11.05 -7.55
C GLY A 74 -8.74 10.47 -8.35
N ASP A 75 -8.85 10.80 -9.63
CA ASP A 75 -9.89 10.24 -10.51
C ASP A 75 -9.84 8.71 -10.50
N LYS A 76 -10.92 8.09 -10.04
CA LYS A 76 -10.95 6.65 -9.76
C LYS A 76 -10.68 5.81 -11.01
N ALA A 77 -11.25 6.19 -12.15
CA ALA A 77 -11.10 5.42 -13.39
C ALA A 77 -9.64 5.43 -13.86
N THR A 78 -9.00 6.60 -13.82
CA THR A 78 -7.59 6.78 -14.18
C THR A 78 -6.67 6.04 -13.21
N VAL A 79 -6.91 6.18 -11.90
CA VAL A 79 -6.13 5.50 -10.86
C VAL A 79 -6.23 3.98 -10.99
N ASP A 80 -7.43 3.43 -11.16
CA ASP A 80 -7.62 1.97 -11.30
C ASP A 80 -7.02 1.44 -12.61
N ALA A 81 -6.98 2.25 -13.68
CA ALA A 81 -6.37 1.87 -14.95
C ALA A 81 -4.84 1.81 -14.87
N ILE A 82 -4.21 2.73 -14.14
CA ILE A 82 -2.74 2.88 -14.12
C ILE A 82 -2.10 2.17 -12.94
N CYS A 83 -2.65 2.28 -11.73
CA CYS A 83 -2.07 1.72 -10.50
C CYS A 83 -2.49 0.25 -10.31
N GLN A 84 -2.08 -0.62 -11.24
CA GLN A 84 -2.49 -2.04 -11.23
C GLN A 84 -1.56 -2.94 -10.41
N THR A 85 -0.24 -2.77 -10.56
CA THR A 85 0.78 -3.61 -9.92
C THR A 85 1.76 -2.72 -9.18
N ASP A 86 1.77 -2.81 -7.86
CA ASP A 86 2.76 -2.12 -7.03
C ASP A 86 4.14 -2.77 -7.14
N LEU A 87 5.17 -1.95 -6.99
CA LEU A 87 6.56 -2.39 -6.92
C LEU A 87 6.78 -3.24 -5.66
N ASN A 88 7.52 -4.33 -5.80
CA ASN A 88 7.92 -5.14 -4.67
C ASN A 88 8.99 -4.40 -3.87
N GLN A 89 8.78 -4.29 -2.56
CA GLN A 89 9.66 -3.54 -1.65
C GLN A 89 11.11 -4.01 -1.65
N GLN A 90 11.37 -5.28 -1.99
CA GLN A 90 12.72 -5.86 -2.00
C GLN A 90 13.43 -5.75 -3.35
N ASP A 91 12.75 -5.27 -4.39
CA ASP A 91 13.39 -5.11 -5.69
C ASP A 91 14.39 -3.96 -5.64
N LEU A 92 15.58 -4.16 -6.23
CA LEU A 92 16.56 -3.08 -6.36
C LEU A 92 16.03 -2.04 -7.35
N LEU A 93 16.26 -0.77 -7.07
CA LEU A 93 15.81 0.33 -7.92
C LEU A 93 16.40 0.23 -9.33
N GLU A 94 17.64 -0.23 -9.47
CA GLU A 94 18.22 -0.45 -10.78
C GLU A 94 17.39 -1.40 -11.64
N GLN A 95 16.68 -2.39 -11.10
CA GLN A 95 15.88 -3.33 -11.91
C GLN A 95 14.71 -2.66 -12.65
N HIS A 96 14.24 -1.52 -12.15
CA HIS A 96 13.07 -0.81 -12.64
C HIS A 96 13.41 0.51 -13.34
N PHE A 97 14.52 1.13 -12.93
CA PHE A 97 14.86 2.50 -13.29
C PHE A 97 16.18 2.56 -14.06
N HIS A 98 16.09 2.46 -15.38
CA HIS A 98 17.22 2.58 -16.30
C HIS A 98 17.05 3.79 -17.23
N SER A 99 18.10 4.60 -17.39
CA SER A 99 18.15 5.68 -18.40
C SER A 99 16.94 6.62 -18.36
N LEU A 100 16.79 7.37 -17.27
CA LEU A 100 15.61 8.18 -16.99
C LEU A 100 15.67 9.59 -17.60
N GLU A 101 14.55 10.04 -18.15
CA GLU A 101 14.41 11.40 -18.69
C GLU A 101 14.01 12.41 -17.61
N THR A 102 14.69 13.55 -17.56
CA THR A 102 14.52 14.56 -16.51
C THR A 102 13.18 15.32 -16.48
N ARG A 103 12.21 14.98 -17.35
CA ARG A 103 10.87 15.63 -17.45
C ARG A 103 9.70 14.67 -17.33
N LYS A 104 9.97 13.39 -17.14
CA LYS A 104 8.94 12.36 -16.99
C LYS A 104 8.68 12.07 -15.53
N ILE A 105 7.44 11.71 -15.20
CA ILE A 105 7.11 11.10 -13.91
C ILE A 105 7.51 9.62 -14.02
N HIS A 106 8.24 9.14 -13.02
CA HIS A 106 8.74 7.77 -12.96
C HIS A 106 7.93 6.92 -11.98
N LEU A 107 7.40 7.53 -10.93
CA LEU A 107 6.68 6.84 -9.87
C LEU A 107 5.34 7.50 -9.57
N LEU A 108 4.34 6.69 -9.27
CA LEU A 108 3.12 7.10 -8.62
C LEU A 108 3.13 6.58 -7.18
N VAL A 109 2.87 7.46 -6.24
CA VAL A 109 2.80 7.18 -4.81
C VAL A 109 1.34 7.27 -4.40
N ARG A 110 0.77 6.17 -3.94
CA ARG A 110 -0.65 6.10 -3.59
C ARG A 110 -0.82 5.58 -2.17
N SER A 111 -1.56 6.32 -1.35
CA SER A 111 -2.11 5.76 -0.12
C SER A 111 -3.30 4.86 -0.44
N VAL A 112 -3.34 3.68 0.15
CA VAL A 112 -4.42 2.71 0.01
C VAL A 112 -5.07 2.44 1.37
N ASP A 113 -6.35 2.10 1.35
CA ASP A 113 -7.05 1.66 2.55
C ASP A 113 -6.54 0.27 2.95
N ALA A 114 -6.28 0.07 4.24
CA ALA A 114 -6.00 -1.23 4.80
C ALA A 114 -6.87 -1.49 6.03
N VAL A 115 -7.27 -2.74 6.20
CA VAL A 115 -7.97 -3.22 7.39
C VAL A 115 -6.95 -3.90 8.28
N TRP A 116 -6.89 -3.46 9.54
CA TRP A 116 -6.08 -4.12 10.55
C TRP A 116 -6.77 -5.38 11.05
N CYS A 117 -6.03 -6.48 10.99
CA CYS A 117 -6.49 -7.81 11.33
C CYS A 117 -5.68 -8.36 12.50
N LEU A 118 -6.32 -9.20 13.29
CA LEU A 118 -5.73 -9.96 14.38
C LEU A 118 -6.18 -11.42 14.25
N ILE A 119 -5.25 -12.37 14.44
CA ILE A 119 -5.63 -13.77 14.59
C ILE A 119 -5.93 -14.03 16.06
N VAL A 120 -7.18 -14.41 16.35
CA VAL A 120 -7.63 -14.80 17.68
C VAL A 120 -6.95 -16.12 18.07
N GLY A 121 -6.39 -16.19 19.27
CA GLY A 121 -5.70 -17.39 19.77
C GLY A 121 -4.28 -17.62 19.23
N ASP A 122 -3.73 -16.67 18.44
CA ASP A 122 -2.33 -16.69 18.02
C ASP A 122 -1.56 -15.64 18.84
N THR A 123 -0.78 -16.11 19.81
CA THR A 123 0.01 -15.26 20.70
C THR A 123 1.32 -14.80 20.07
N ASP A 124 1.76 -15.44 19.00
CA ASP A 124 3.07 -15.19 18.39
C ASP A 124 2.99 -14.08 17.32
N ARG A 125 1.80 -13.82 16.78
CA ARG A 125 1.59 -12.84 15.72
C ARG A 125 1.03 -11.52 16.22
N ASP A 126 1.68 -10.43 15.79
CA ASP A 126 1.13 -9.09 16.00
C ASP A 126 -0.06 -8.79 15.04
N CYS A 127 -0.79 -7.70 15.27
CA CYS A 127 -1.79 -7.20 14.33
C CYS A 127 -1.10 -6.89 13.01
N PHE A 128 -1.75 -7.22 11.90
CA PHE A 128 -1.23 -7.05 10.56
C PHE A 128 -2.24 -6.31 9.71
N ALA A 129 -1.78 -5.48 8.79
CA ALA A 129 -2.67 -4.75 7.89
C ALA A 129 -2.88 -5.55 6.61
N VAL A 130 -4.12 -5.58 6.13
CA VAL A 130 -4.48 -6.18 4.85
C VAL A 130 -5.04 -5.09 3.97
N VAL A 131 -4.35 -4.81 2.87
CA VAL A 131 -4.80 -3.84 1.87
C VAL A 131 -6.05 -4.39 1.20
N VAL A 132 -7.13 -3.62 1.24
CA VAL A 132 -8.41 -3.98 0.61
C VAL A 132 -8.96 -2.81 -0.17
N LYS A 133 -9.65 -3.11 -1.28
CA LYS A 133 -10.42 -2.10 -2.00
C LYS A 133 -11.61 -1.69 -1.12
N THR A 134 -11.95 -0.40 -1.10
CA THR A 134 -13.05 0.19 -0.30
C THR A 134 -14.42 -0.47 -0.55
N ALA A 135 -14.59 -1.23 -1.64
CA ALA A 135 -15.81 -2.00 -1.96
C ALA A 135 -15.56 -3.52 -2.05
N ALA A 136 -14.50 -4.03 -1.41
CA ALA A 136 -14.22 -5.46 -1.38
C ALA A 136 -15.33 -6.21 -0.62
N SER A 137 -15.78 -7.32 -1.19
CA SER A 137 -16.68 -8.23 -0.47
C SER A 137 -15.94 -8.90 0.69
N VAL A 138 -16.68 -9.42 1.68
CA VAL A 138 -16.13 -10.25 2.77
C VAL A 138 -15.28 -11.40 2.20
N HIS A 139 -15.73 -12.02 1.11
CA HIS A 139 -14.97 -13.07 0.44
C HIS A 139 -13.68 -12.56 -0.21
N GLY A 140 -13.67 -11.32 -0.71
CA GLY A 140 -12.47 -10.64 -1.17
C GLY A 140 -11.47 -10.42 -0.04
N LEU A 141 -11.93 -9.94 1.11
CA LEU A 141 -11.09 -9.77 2.32
C LEU A 141 -10.53 -11.11 2.79
N GLN A 142 -11.35 -12.16 2.85
CA GLN A 142 -10.89 -13.52 3.17
C GLN A 142 -9.78 -14.01 2.22
N LYS A 143 -9.91 -13.74 0.91
CA LYS A 143 -8.87 -14.09 -0.06
C LYS A 143 -7.59 -13.30 0.17
N ALA A 144 -7.70 -12.01 0.49
CA ALA A 144 -6.56 -11.16 0.79
C ALA A 144 -5.82 -11.64 2.06
N ILE A 145 -6.55 -11.92 3.15
CA ILE A 145 -5.96 -12.48 4.39
C ILE A 145 -5.31 -13.84 4.13
N LYS A 146 -5.96 -14.73 3.36
CA LYS A 146 -5.38 -16.03 3.00
C LYS A 146 -4.08 -15.87 2.22
N LYS A 147 -4.03 -14.96 1.26
CA LYS A 147 -2.82 -14.67 0.48
C LYS A 147 -1.71 -14.08 1.37
N GLU A 148 -2.07 -13.25 2.34
CA GLU A 148 -1.08 -12.63 3.23
C GLU A 148 -0.46 -13.64 4.21
N LEU A 149 -1.28 -14.48 4.83
CA LEU A 149 -0.84 -15.32 5.95
C LEU A 149 -0.68 -16.80 5.65
N PHE A 150 -1.42 -17.30 4.67
CA PHE A 150 -1.64 -18.74 4.46
C PHE A 150 -1.45 -19.14 3.00
N ASP A 151 -0.72 -18.35 2.21
CA ASP A 151 -0.58 -18.60 0.76
C ASP A 151 0.01 -19.99 0.48
N SER A 152 1.02 -20.35 1.29
CA SER A 152 1.70 -21.64 1.23
C SER A 152 0.92 -22.79 1.85
N ASN A 153 -0.19 -22.55 2.54
CA ASN A 153 -1.00 -23.58 3.19
C ASN A 153 -2.25 -23.91 2.34
N PRO A 154 -2.23 -25.00 1.55
CA PRO A 154 -3.34 -25.35 0.67
C PRO A 154 -4.59 -25.83 1.41
N PHE A 155 -4.46 -26.23 2.68
CA PHE A 155 -5.57 -26.76 3.48
C PHE A 155 -6.46 -25.65 4.05
N ILE A 156 -5.92 -24.44 4.21
CA ILE A 156 -6.70 -23.28 4.66
C ILE A 156 -7.34 -22.62 3.45
N ARG A 157 -8.66 -22.83 3.30
CA ARG A 157 -9.44 -22.14 2.28
C ARG A 157 -9.82 -20.76 2.78
N ALA A 158 -9.77 -19.74 1.91
CA ALA A 158 -10.18 -18.38 2.25
C ALA A 158 -11.58 -18.32 2.90
N ILE A 159 -12.54 -19.08 2.36
CA ILE A 159 -13.92 -19.12 2.88
C ILE A 159 -14.03 -19.75 4.27
N ALA A 160 -13.02 -20.50 4.72
CA ALA A 160 -13.00 -21.10 6.06
C ALA A 160 -12.55 -20.09 7.14
N LEU A 161 -12.02 -18.92 6.75
CA LEU A 161 -11.65 -17.87 7.69
C LEU A 161 -12.92 -17.21 8.24
N GLN A 162 -13.16 -17.37 9.55
CA GLN A 162 -14.22 -16.67 10.26
C GLN A 162 -13.73 -15.27 10.62
N LEU A 163 -14.45 -14.25 10.13
CA LEU A 163 -14.10 -12.85 10.36
C LEU A 163 -15.08 -12.24 11.35
N TYR A 164 -14.55 -11.47 12.30
CA TYR A 164 -15.31 -10.79 13.35
C TYR A 164 -14.93 -9.32 13.37
N GLU A 165 -15.89 -8.44 13.66
CA GLU A 165 -15.60 -7.03 13.88
C GLU A 165 -14.95 -6.85 15.27
N ALA A 166 -13.81 -6.18 15.30
CA ALA A 166 -13.08 -5.89 16.53
C ALA A 166 -13.61 -4.59 17.16
N LYS A 167 -14.84 -4.62 17.70
CA LYS A 167 -15.47 -3.47 18.37
C LYS A 167 -15.63 -3.69 19.87
N ASN A 168 -15.56 -2.61 20.64
CA ASN A 168 -15.86 -2.61 22.07
C ASN A 168 -17.38 -2.58 22.32
N ALA A 169 -17.79 -2.59 23.60
CA ALA A 169 -19.20 -2.58 23.99
C ALA A 169 -19.97 -1.31 23.58
N ASN A 170 -19.27 -0.24 23.22
CA ASN A 170 -19.82 1.02 22.75
C ASN A 170 -19.89 1.10 21.20
N ASP A 171 -19.64 -0.01 20.50
CA ASP A 171 -19.54 -0.09 19.03
C ASP A 171 -18.35 0.69 18.44
N GLU A 172 -17.33 1.00 19.24
CA GLU A 172 -16.11 1.66 18.77
C GLU A 172 -15.06 0.62 18.38
N TRP A 173 -14.32 0.87 17.29
CA TRP A 173 -13.21 0.02 16.88
C TRP A 173 -12.13 -0.07 17.96
N LEU A 174 -11.68 -1.29 18.26
CA LEU A 174 -10.59 -1.53 19.18
C LEU A 174 -9.30 -0.96 18.58
N ALA A 175 -8.65 -0.06 19.33
CA ALA A 175 -7.32 0.42 18.95
C ALA A 175 -6.32 -0.75 18.99
N ARG A 176 -5.36 -0.77 18.05
CA ARG A 176 -4.30 -1.81 18.00
C ARG A 176 -3.55 -1.95 19.34
N SER A 177 -3.36 -0.84 20.05
CA SER A 177 -2.66 -0.80 21.35
C SER A 177 -3.58 -1.04 22.55
N ALA A 178 -4.87 -1.35 22.34
CA ALA A 178 -5.82 -1.54 23.43
C ALA A 178 -5.50 -2.85 24.20
N PRO A 179 -5.53 -2.85 25.54
CA PRO A 179 -5.29 -4.05 26.34
C PRO A 179 -6.22 -5.23 25.99
N GLU A 180 -7.42 -4.95 25.51
CA GLU A 180 -8.40 -5.93 25.04
C GLU A 180 -7.88 -6.76 23.87
N VAL A 181 -7.07 -6.17 22.97
CA VAL A 181 -6.44 -6.87 21.84
C VAL A 181 -5.54 -7.99 22.35
N ASN A 182 -4.76 -7.73 23.41
CA ASN A 182 -3.89 -8.74 24.03
C ASN A 182 -4.71 -9.87 24.69
N LYS A 183 -5.83 -9.54 25.34
CA LYS A 183 -6.69 -10.55 25.95
C LYS A 183 -7.29 -11.49 24.90
N VAL A 184 -7.67 -10.96 23.73
CA VAL A 184 -8.25 -11.76 22.64
C VAL A 184 -7.20 -12.69 22.00
N ARG A 185 -5.91 -12.30 21.99
CA ARG A 185 -4.82 -13.20 21.56
C ARG A 185 -4.66 -14.43 22.45
N GLU A 186 -4.81 -14.25 23.75
CA GLU A 186 -4.60 -15.30 24.74
C GLU A 186 -5.75 -16.31 24.82
N ILE A 187 -6.85 -16.09 24.09
CA ILE A 187 -7.97 -17.03 24.01
C ILE A 187 -7.56 -18.24 23.16
N THR A 188 -7.02 -19.26 23.81
CA THR A 188 -6.86 -20.60 23.25
C THR A 188 -8.14 -21.40 23.45
N TRP A 189 -8.71 -21.93 22.35
CA TRP A 189 -9.84 -22.86 22.36
C TRP A 189 -9.38 -24.31 22.43
#